data_AF-A0A0T6LSH5-F1
#
_entry.id   AF-A0A0T6LSH5-F1
#
_cell.length_a   1.000
_cell.length_b   1.000
_cell.length_c   1.000
_cell.angle_alpha   90.00
_cell.angle_beta   90.00
_cell.angle_gamma   90.00
#
_symmetry.space_group_name_H-M   'P 1'
#
loop_
_entity.id
_entity.type
_entity.pdbx_description
1 polymer ?
#
loop_
_entity_poly.entity_id
_entity_poly.type
_entity_poly.pdbx_seq_one_letter_code
_entity_poly.pdbx_strand_id
1 'polypeptide(L)'
;MTIAALLRLLQEDQPDVPRHPAPPLPRRHFTAKETPTVHTATQPTPAQPPAATPPSIPVGKLLAWGDAHPDPDVQDQAARARVALAGLRQRHAHDEELAALATEKEHLEERLAALRAREAELAPPRRRRRTADYDTAAVRAWAAGAGVHCPPRGRVPKTVVDAWRHATGTAPASA
;
A
#
# COMPACT_ATOMS: atom_id res chain seq x y z
N MET A 1 -21.26 15.71 -11.47
CA MET A 1 -20.23 16.38 -10.65
C MET A 1 -19.33 17.17 -11.58
N THR A 2 -19.32 18.50 -11.49
CA THR A 2 -18.57 19.38 -12.41
C THR A 2 -17.15 19.63 -11.89
N ILE A 3 -16.18 19.86 -12.78
CA ILE A 3 -14.76 20.11 -12.45
C ILE A 3 -14.59 21.25 -11.42
N ALA A 4 -15.48 22.26 -11.45
CA ALA A 4 -15.51 23.35 -10.48
C ALA A 4 -15.82 22.91 -9.03
N ALA A 5 -16.53 21.79 -8.84
CA ALA A 5 -16.81 21.22 -7.51
C ALA A 5 -15.59 20.47 -6.95
N LEU A 6 -14.74 19.91 -7.82
CA LEU A 6 -13.53 19.19 -7.40
C LEU A 6 -12.41 20.14 -6.94
N LEU A 7 -12.28 21.29 -7.62
CA LEU A 7 -11.31 22.33 -7.22
C LEU A 7 -11.68 23.00 -5.88
N ARG A 8 -12.97 23.04 -5.53
CA ARG A 8 -13.43 23.60 -4.25
C ARG A 8 -13.10 22.71 -3.05
N LEU A 9 -13.00 21.39 -3.25
CA LEU A 9 -12.60 20.41 -2.23
C LEU A 9 -11.08 20.39 -1.96
N LEU A 10 -10.26 20.77 -2.94
CA LEU A 10 -8.81 20.89 -2.74
C LEU A 10 -8.40 22.15 -1.94
N GLN A 11 -9.33 23.07 -1.74
CA GLN A 11 -9.08 24.37 -1.12
C GLN A 11 -9.59 24.45 0.34
N GLU A 12 -10.24 23.39 0.83
CA GLU A 12 -10.60 23.23 2.24
C GLU A 12 -9.42 22.63 3.01
N ASP A 13 -9.11 23.29 4.13
CA ASP A 13 -8.05 23.03 5.11
C ASP A 13 -7.56 21.58 5.17
N GLN A 14 -6.26 21.40 4.94
CA GLN A 14 -5.55 20.18 5.30
C GLN A 14 -5.56 20.07 6.84
N PRO A 15 -6.16 19.04 7.46
CA PRO A 15 -6.06 18.85 8.90
C PRO A 15 -4.60 18.60 9.27
N ASP A 16 -4.14 19.24 10.35
CA ASP A 16 -2.77 19.15 10.85
C ASP A 16 -2.42 17.68 11.15
N VAL A 17 -1.64 17.05 10.25
CA VAL A 17 -1.25 15.64 10.37
C VAL A 17 -0.15 15.55 11.42
N PRO A 18 -0.33 14.79 12.52
CA PRO A 18 0.72 14.61 13.51
C PRO A 18 1.94 13.94 12.86
N ARG A 19 3.02 14.70 12.72
CA ARG A 19 4.30 14.20 12.21
C ARG A 19 4.90 13.24 13.22
N HIS A 20 5.05 11.97 12.83
CA HIS A 20 5.82 11.02 13.62
C HIS A 20 7.29 11.47 13.72
N PRO A 21 7.94 11.32 14.89
CA PRO A 21 9.34 11.69 15.04
C PRO A 21 10.22 10.82 14.14
N ALA A 22 11.12 11.47 13.41
CA ALA A 22 12.08 10.80 12.53
C ALA A 22 12.96 9.82 13.33
N PRO A 23 13.32 8.65 12.77
CA PRO A 23 14.20 7.70 13.43
C PRO A 23 15.59 8.33 13.68
N PRO A 24 16.24 8.04 14.82
CA PRO A 24 17.52 8.63 15.16
C PRO A 24 18.61 8.18 14.19
N LEU A 25 19.21 9.14 13.49
CA LEU A 25 20.38 8.90 12.64
C LEU A 25 21.60 8.59 13.52
N PRO A 26 22.51 7.68 13.09
CA PRO A 26 23.73 7.38 13.82
C PRO A 26 24.61 8.63 13.95
N ARG A 27 24.89 9.02 15.19
CA ARG A 27 25.79 10.13 15.54
C ARG A 27 27.19 9.86 15.02
N ARG A 28 27.61 10.56 13.97
CA ARG A 28 29.05 10.74 13.67
C ARG A 28 29.61 11.72 14.69
N HIS A 29 30.61 11.29 15.45
CA HIS A 29 31.35 12.12 16.39
C HIS A 29 32.12 13.20 15.64
N PHE A 30 31.53 14.39 15.52
CA PHE A 30 32.27 15.62 15.23
C PHE A 30 32.80 16.17 16.55
N THR A 31 34.12 16.18 16.72
CA THR A 31 34.81 16.89 17.79
C THR A 31 34.81 18.40 17.46
N ALA A 32 33.72 19.08 17.79
CA ALA A 32 33.67 20.54 17.77
C ALA A 32 34.17 21.08 19.12
N LYS A 33 35.20 21.93 19.08
CA LYS A 33 35.62 22.77 20.22
C LYS A 33 34.44 23.63 20.66
N GLU A 34 34.00 23.44 21.90
CA GLU A 34 32.98 24.25 22.54
C GLU A 34 33.56 25.62 22.90
N THR A 35 33.01 26.68 22.30
CA THR A 35 33.04 28.04 22.87
C THR A 35 31.68 28.33 23.51
N PRO A 36 31.62 28.79 24.77
CA PRO A 36 30.36 29.07 25.43
C PRO A 36 29.75 30.34 24.83
N THR A 37 28.67 30.18 24.08
CA THR A 37 27.87 31.32 23.59
C THR A 37 26.75 31.56 24.60
N VAL A 38 26.78 32.78 25.16
CA VAL A 38 25.85 33.32 26.13
C VAL A 38 24.42 33.27 25.58
N HIS A 39 23.50 32.69 26.36
CA HIS A 39 22.06 32.75 26.12
C HIS A 39 21.62 34.22 26.13
N THR A 40 21.34 34.78 24.96
CA THR A 40 20.72 36.10 24.84
C THR A 40 19.21 35.90 24.93
N ALA A 41 18.62 36.58 25.91
CA ALA A 41 17.20 36.54 26.24
C ALA A 41 16.30 36.89 25.04
N THR A 42 15.17 36.19 24.96
CA THR A 42 14.03 36.47 24.09
C THR A 42 13.52 37.90 24.32
N GLN A 43 13.84 38.84 23.44
CA GLN A 43 13.11 40.10 23.36
C GLN A 43 11.77 39.87 22.65
N PRO A 44 10.64 40.33 23.20
CA PRO A 44 9.38 40.40 22.47
C PRO A 44 9.53 41.40 21.31
N THR A 45 9.40 40.90 20.09
CA THR A 45 9.43 41.73 18.87
C THR A 45 8.18 42.63 18.86
N PRO A 46 8.32 43.97 18.73
CA PRO A 46 7.17 44.84 18.55
C PRO A 46 6.47 44.51 17.22
N ALA A 47 5.14 44.45 17.26
CA ALA A 47 4.29 44.14 16.11
C ALA A 47 4.64 45.02 14.90
N GLN A 48 5.32 44.41 13.93
CA GLN A 48 5.64 45.05 12.66
C GLN A 48 4.32 45.25 11.90
N PRO A 49 3.99 46.49 11.45
CA PRO A 49 2.81 46.72 10.62
C PRO A 49 2.89 45.85 9.36
N PRO A 50 1.75 45.37 8.81
CA PRO A 50 1.75 44.48 7.66
C PRO A 50 2.45 45.17 6.50
N ALA A 51 3.67 44.72 6.20
CA ALA A 51 4.44 45.21 5.07
C ALA A 51 3.61 44.93 3.80
N ALA A 52 3.31 45.97 3.04
CA ALA A 52 2.61 45.86 1.77
C ALA A 52 3.31 44.80 0.91
N THR A 53 2.57 43.74 0.54
CA THR A 53 3.10 42.69 -0.32
C THR A 53 3.51 43.34 -1.65
N PRO A 54 4.79 43.26 -2.07
CA PRO A 54 5.20 43.82 -3.34
C PRO A 54 4.39 43.16 -4.47
N PRO A 55 4.10 43.88 -5.56
CA PRO A 55 3.34 43.34 -6.67
C PRO A 55 4.02 42.08 -7.23
N SER A 56 3.31 40.96 -7.20
CA SER A 56 3.82 39.67 -7.70
C SER A 56 3.86 39.69 -9.24
N ILE A 57 5.07 39.67 -9.80
CA ILE A 57 5.27 39.57 -11.26
C ILE A 57 5.10 38.10 -11.66
N PRO A 58 4.23 37.76 -12.64
CA PRO A 58 4.10 36.40 -13.13
C PRO A 58 5.44 35.84 -13.63
N VAL A 59 5.73 34.57 -13.31
CA VAL A 59 7.01 33.92 -13.63
C VAL A 59 7.38 34.03 -15.12
N GLY A 60 6.40 33.89 -16.02
CA GLY A 60 6.64 34.06 -17.46
C GLY A 60 7.13 35.46 -17.85
N LYS A 61 6.59 36.52 -17.22
CA LYS A 61 7.03 37.91 -17.44
C LYS A 61 8.41 38.17 -16.83
N LEU A 62 8.70 37.59 -15.67
CA LEU A 62 10.01 37.70 -15.02
C LEU A 62 11.12 37.04 -15.84
N LEU A 63 10.86 35.84 -16.37
CA LEU A 63 11.80 35.13 -17.24
C LEU A 63 12.03 35.88 -18.56
N ALA A 64 10.97 36.44 -19.15
CA ALA A 64 11.09 37.27 -20.36
C ALA A 64 11.89 38.56 -20.13
N TRP A 65 11.70 39.21 -18.97
CA TRP A 65 12.53 40.34 -18.57
C TRP A 65 14.00 39.94 -18.39
N GLY A 66 14.26 38.77 -17.79
CA GLY A 66 15.60 38.25 -17.60
C GLY A 66 16.35 37.98 -18.92
N ASP A 67 15.65 37.52 -19.97
CA ASP A 67 16.25 37.32 -21.30
C ASP A 67 16.59 38.64 -22.00
N ALA A 68 15.74 39.65 -21.84
CA ALA A 68 15.93 40.95 -22.44
C ALA A 68 16.94 41.82 -21.67
N HIS A 69 17.45 41.33 -20.54
CA HIS A 69 18.34 42.10 -19.68
C HIS A 69 19.73 42.22 -20.31
N PRO A 70 20.41 43.38 -20.21
CA PRO A 70 21.75 43.56 -20.80
C PRO A 70 22.86 42.84 -20.03
N ASP A 71 22.61 42.47 -18.77
CA ASP A 71 23.57 41.75 -17.94
C ASP A 71 23.56 40.23 -18.26
N PRO A 72 24.69 39.63 -18.69
CA PRO A 72 24.77 38.20 -18.99
C PRO A 72 24.46 37.32 -17.77
N ASP A 73 24.77 37.75 -16.54
CA ASP A 73 24.52 36.93 -15.34
C ASP A 73 23.01 36.75 -15.10
N VAL A 74 22.23 37.80 -15.40
CA VAL A 74 20.76 37.78 -15.29
C VAL A 74 20.13 36.92 -16.40
N GLN A 75 20.68 36.97 -17.61
CA GLN A 75 20.25 36.09 -18.70
C GLN A 75 20.52 34.61 -18.35
N ASP A 76 21.71 34.31 -17.83
CA ASP A 76 22.09 32.98 -17.36
C ASP A 76 21.19 32.49 -16.23
N GLN A 77 20.82 33.38 -15.30
CA GLN A 77 19.88 33.06 -14.24
C GLN A 77 18.48 32.73 -14.80
N ALA A 78 18.00 33.49 -15.78
CA ALA A 78 16.74 33.21 -16.46
C ALA A 78 16.77 31.86 -17.20
N ALA A 79 17.89 31.54 -17.87
CA ALA A 79 18.10 30.26 -18.53
C ALA A 79 18.07 29.09 -17.54
N ARG A 80 18.80 29.17 -16.43
CA ARG A 80 18.78 28.15 -15.36
C ARG A 80 17.38 27.98 -14.75
N ALA A 81 16.68 29.08 -14.52
CA ALA A 81 15.33 29.06 -13.98
C ALA A 81 14.33 28.37 -14.93
N ARG A 82 14.46 28.54 -16.25
CA ARG A 82 13.64 27.80 -17.23
C ARG A 82 13.86 26.30 -17.16
N VAL A 83 15.12 25.87 -17.10
CA VAL A 83 15.46 24.45 -17.00
C VAL A 83 14.87 23.85 -15.72
N ALA A 84 15.02 24.54 -14.59
CA ALA A 84 14.42 24.11 -13.32
C ALA A 84 12.89 24.03 -13.40
N LEU A 85 12.24 25.03 -13.98
CA LEU A 85 10.78 25.05 -14.12
C LEU A 85 10.26 23.96 -15.07
N ALA A 86 10.99 23.68 -16.15
CA ALA A 86 10.68 22.56 -17.05
C ALA A 86 10.79 21.22 -16.31
N GLY A 87 11.86 21.02 -15.52
CA GLY A 87 12.02 19.81 -14.69
C GLY A 87 10.90 19.63 -13.67
N LEU A 88 10.48 20.70 -12.98
CA LEU A 88 9.37 20.65 -12.03
C LEU A 88 8.04 20.31 -12.72
N ARG A 89 7.77 20.90 -13.89
CA ARG A 89 6.55 20.59 -14.66
C ARG A 89 6.53 19.14 -15.14
N GLN A 90 7.68 18.63 -15.59
CA GLN A 90 7.78 17.24 -16.00
C GLN A 90 7.54 16.29 -14.83
N ARG A 91 8.09 16.60 -13.65
CA ARG A 91 7.84 15.81 -12.45
C ARG A 91 6.36 15.84 -12.05
N HIS A 92 5.75 17.02 -12.08
CA HIS A 92 4.33 17.17 -11.79
C HIS A 92 3.46 16.34 -12.74
N ALA A 93 3.70 16.44 -14.05
CA ALA A 93 2.99 15.65 -15.06
C ALA A 93 3.15 14.14 -14.81
N HIS A 94 4.36 13.70 -14.44
CA HIS A 94 4.61 12.31 -14.08
C HIS A 94 3.84 11.87 -12.83
N ASP A 95 3.79 12.73 -11.81
CA ASP A 95 3.04 12.44 -10.58
C ASP A 95 1.52 12.41 -10.86
N GLU A 96 1.00 13.26 -11.76
CA GLU A 96 -0.39 13.22 -12.23
C GLU A 96 -0.70 11.92 -13.00
N GLU A 97 0.20 11.48 -13.88
CA GLU A 97 0.08 10.20 -14.59
C GLU A 97 0.05 9.02 -13.62
N LEU A 98 0.93 9.02 -12.60
CA LEU A 98 0.93 7.99 -11.56
C LEU A 98 -0.37 7.98 -10.75
N ALA A 99 -0.91 9.15 -10.42
CA ALA A 99 -2.19 9.26 -9.74
C ALA A 99 -3.34 8.71 -10.61
N ALA A 100 -3.35 9.04 -11.91
CA ALA A 100 -4.34 8.51 -12.85
C ALA A 100 -4.28 6.97 -12.94
N LEU A 101 -3.07 6.40 -13.09
CA LEU A 101 -2.88 4.95 -13.12
C LEU A 101 -3.30 4.27 -11.81
N ALA A 102 -3.08 4.91 -10.67
CA ALA A 102 -3.55 4.38 -9.38
C ALA A 102 -5.08 4.28 -9.34
N THR A 103 -5.79 5.33 -9.78
CA THR A 103 -7.26 5.30 -9.84
C THR A 103 -7.80 4.27 -10.83
N GLU A 104 -7.15 4.10 -11.99
CA GLU A 104 -7.54 3.07 -12.96
C GLU A 104 -7.31 1.66 -12.42
N LYS A 105 -6.20 1.44 -11.71
CA LYS A 105 -5.92 0.18 -11.04
C LYS A 105 -7.01 -0.18 -10.03
N GLU A 106 -7.41 0.75 -9.17
CA GLU A 106 -8.50 0.53 -8.21
C GLU A 106 -9.81 0.13 -8.91
N HIS A 107 -10.18 0.85 -9.98
CA HIS A 107 -11.35 0.52 -10.77
C HIS A 107 -11.29 -0.89 -11.40
N LEU A 108 -10.12 -1.28 -11.90
CA LEU A 108 -9.92 -2.63 -12.44
C LEU A 108 -9.99 -3.71 -11.37
N GLU A 109 -9.46 -3.45 -10.17
CA GLU A 109 -9.55 -4.37 -9.03
C GLU A 109 -11.01 -4.58 -8.59
N GLU A 110 -11.81 -3.51 -8.53
CA GLU A 110 -13.25 -3.60 -8.26
C GLU A 110 -13.97 -4.44 -9.32
N ARG A 111 -13.67 -4.20 -10.60
CA ARG A 111 -14.27 -4.96 -11.70
C ARG A 111 -13.88 -6.43 -11.65
N LEU A 112 -12.63 -6.73 -11.29
CA LEU A 112 -12.13 -8.09 -11.14
C LEU A 112 -12.81 -8.78 -9.94
N ALA A 113 -12.97 -8.07 -8.82
CA ALA A 113 -13.72 -8.58 -7.67
C ALA A 113 -15.17 -8.89 -8.03
N ALA A 114 -15.84 -8.02 -8.78
CA ALA A 114 -17.21 -8.25 -9.27
C ALA A 114 -17.30 -9.49 -10.18
N LEU A 115 -16.32 -9.68 -11.08
CA LEU A 115 -16.27 -10.87 -11.93
C LEU A 115 -16.04 -12.15 -11.11
N ARG A 116 -15.16 -12.12 -10.11
CA ARG A 116 -14.93 -13.25 -9.18
C ARG A 116 -16.17 -13.57 -8.36
N ALA A 117 -16.91 -12.56 -7.91
CA ALA A 117 -18.17 -12.76 -7.19
C ALA A 117 -19.20 -13.47 -8.08
N ARG A 118 -19.34 -13.03 -9.33
CA ARG A 118 -20.23 -13.66 -10.31
C ARG A 118 -19.79 -15.09 -10.65
N GLU A 119 -18.49 -15.34 -10.77
CA GLU A 119 -17.97 -16.69 -10.95
C GLU A 119 -18.32 -17.58 -9.76
N ALA A 120 -18.19 -17.08 -8.52
CA ALA A 120 -18.53 -17.83 -7.32
C ALA A 120 -20.04 -18.12 -7.21
N GLU A 121 -20.90 -17.20 -7.67
CA GLU A 121 -22.35 -17.40 -7.73
C GLU A 121 -22.74 -18.47 -8.75
N LEU A 122 -22.09 -18.49 -9.91
CA LEU A 122 -22.35 -19.46 -10.97
C LEU A 122 -21.63 -20.80 -10.75
N ALA A 123 -20.63 -20.84 -9.87
CA ALA A 123 -19.84 -22.04 -9.62
C ALA A 123 -20.72 -23.15 -9.03
N PRO A 124 -20.61 -24.39 -9.54
CA PRO A 124 -21.36 -25.51 -8.98
C PRO A 124 -20.96 -25.75 -7.52
N PRO A 125 -21.90 -26.18 -6.66
CA PRO A 125 -21.59 -26.46 -5.27
C PRO A 125 -20.48 -27.50 -5.20
N ARG A 126 -19.37 -27.14 -4.54
CA ARG A 126 -18.26 -28.07 -4.34
C ARG A 126 -18.76 -29.25 -3.50
N ARG A 127 -18.75 -30.45 -4.10
CA ARG A 127 -19.10 -31.68 -3.38
C ARG A 127 -18.12 -31.86 -2.23
N ARG A 128 -18.59 -31.73 -0.99
CA ARG A 128 -17.81 -32.09 0.19
C ARG A 128 -17.50 -33.58 0.11
N ARG A 129 -16.21 -33.92 0.06
CA ARG A 129 -15.78 -35.32 0.16
C ARG A 129 -16.11 -35.78 1.58
N ARG A 130 -16.96 -36.80 1.71
CA ARG A 130 -17.19 -37.45 3.01
C ARG A 130 -15.86 -38.04 3.49
N THR A 131 -15.39 -37.54 4.63
CA THR A 131 -14.34 -38.19 5.40
C THR A 131 -14.84 -39.55 5.89
N ALA A 132 -13.96 -40.52 6.03
CA ALA A 132 -14.33 -41.80 6.58
C ALA A 132 -14.61 -41.65 8.08
N ASP A 133 -15.69 -42.23 8.58
CA ASP A 133 -16.08 -42.20 10.00
C ASP A 133 -15.25 -43.16 10.88
N TYR A 134 -14.07 -43.56 10.40
CA TYR A 134 -13.21 -44.56 11.02
C TYR A 134 -11.75 -44.24 10.75
N ASP A 135 -10.88 -44.58 11.70
CA ASP A 135 -9.45 -44.46 11.50
C ASP A 135 -8.94 -45.55 10.54
N THR A 136 -8.54 -45.11 9.35
CA THR A 136 -8.00 -46.00 8.31
C THR A 136 -6.68 -46.65 8.71
N ALA A 137 -5.88 -46.04 9.59
CA ALA A 137 -4.62 -46.60 10.07
C ALA A 137 -4.90 -47.78 11.02
N ALA A 138 -5.81 -47.59 11.98
CA ALA A 138 -6.27 -48.66 12.87
C ALA A 138 -6.83 -49.86 12.10
N VAL A 139 -7.67 -49.62 11.09
CA VAL A 139 -8.26 -50.72 10.29
C VAL A 139 -7.19 -51.46 9.48
N ARG A 140 -6.18 -50.77 8.95
CA ARG A 140 -5.05 -51.42 8.25
C ARG A 140 -4.17 -52.23 9.19
N ALA A 141 -3.86 -51.70 10.37
CA ALA A 141 -3.09 -52.40 11.37
C ALA A 141 -3.79 -53.69 11.81
N TRP A 142 -5.11 -53.61 12.02
CA TRP A 142 -5.94 -54.79 12.29
C TRP A 142 -5.92 -55.78 11.12
N ALA A 143 -6.10 -55.32 9.88
CA ALA A 143 -6.14 -56.19 8.71
C ALA A 143 -4.80 -56.95 8.53
N ALA A 144 -3.67 -56.29 8.78
CA ALA A 144 -2.35 -56.93 8.77
C ALA A 144 -2.21 -58.01 9.85
N GLY A 145 -2.70 -57.76 11.07
CA GLY A 145 -2.70 -58.74 12.16
C GLY A 145 -3.66 -59.91 11.95
N ALA A 146 -4.80 -59.68 11.27
CA ALA A 146 -5.81 -60.69 10.96
C ALA A 146 -5.55 -61.47 9.67
N GLY A 147 -4.48 -61.15 8.92
CA GLY A 147 -4.17 -61.79 7.64
C GLY A 147 -5.12 -61.41 6.49
N VAL A 148 -5.90 -60.33 6.65
CA VAL A 148 -6.85 -59.86 5.64
C VAL A 148 -6.15 -58.90 4.68
N HIS A 149 -6.23 -59.16 3.37
CA HIS A 149 -5.60 -58.30 2.37
C HIS A 149 -6.21 -56.89 2.37
N CYS A 150 -5.37 -55.89 2.63
CA CYS A 150 -5.76 -54.48 2.61
C CYS A 150 -4.73 -53.65 1.84
N PRO A 151 -5.14 -52.74 0.94
CA PRO A 151 -4.22 -51.86 0.22
C PRO A 151 -3.42 -50.96 1.18
N PRO A 152 -2.12 -50.73 0.91
CA PRO A 152 -1.26 -49.93 1.79
C PRO A 152 -1.62 -48.44 1.80
N ARG A 153 -2.29 -47.96 0.74
CA ARG A 153 -2.73 -46.56 0.58
C ARG A 153 -4.12 -46.50 -0.05
N GLY A 154 -4.81 -45.36 0.12
CA GLY A 154 -6.14 -45.13 -0.43
C GLY A 154 -7.31 -45.53 0.48
N ARG A 155 -8.51 -45.61 -0.08
CA ARG A 155 -9.73 -45.97 0.67
C ARG A 155 -9.68 -47.45 1.07
N VAL A 156 -9.88 -47.75 2.35
CA VAL A 156 -9.99 -49.12 2.85
C VAL A 156 -11.25 -49.77 2.25
N PRO A 157 -11.15 -50.98 1.67
CA PRO A 157 -12.32 -51.69 1.13
C PRO A 157 -13.40 -51.90 2.19
N LYS A 158 -14.67 -51.76 1.81
CA LYS A 158 -15.81 -51.90 2.73
C LYS A 158 -15.80 -53.25 3.45
N THR A 159 -15.44 -54.32 2.74
CA THR A 159 -15.32 -55.67 3.29
C THR A 159 -14.36 -55.76 4.48
N VAL A 160 -13.23 -55.05 4.41
CA VAL A 160 -12.23 -55.00 5.50
C VAL A 160 -12.74 -54.17 6.67
N VAL A 161 -13.45 -53.07 6.40
CA VAL A 161 -14.06 -52.23 7.45
C VAL A 161 -15.16 -52.97 8.18
N ASP A 162 -16.01 -53.70 7.47
CA ASP A 162 -17.12 -54.47 8.07
C ASP A 162 -16.57 -55.61 8.94
N ALA A 163 -15.54 -56.32 8.47
CA ALA A 163 -14.87 -57.36 9.25
C ALA A 163 -14.17 -56.79 10.50
N TRP A 164 -13.53 -55.62 10.39
CA TRP A 164 -12.94 -54.91 11.53
C TRP A 164 -13.99 -54.50 12.56
N ARG A 165 -15.13 -53.96 12.11
CA ARG A 165 -16.26 -53.57 12.99
C ARG A 165 -16.84 -54.78 13.71
N HIS A 166 -17.02 -55.90 13.02
CA HIS A 166 -17.50 -57.15 13.61
C HIS A 166 -16.51 -57.71 14.66
N ALA A 167 -15.20 -57.58 14.42
CA ALA A 167 -14.17 -58.06 15.35
C ALA A 167 -13.97 -57.14 16.57
N THR A 168 -14.18 -55.83 16.43
CA THR A 168 -13.90 -54.85 17.49
C THR A 168 -15.14 -54.37 18.25
N GLY A 169 -16.34 -54.79 17.84
CA GLY A 169 -17.60 -54.32 18.44
C GLY A 169 -17.89 -52.84 18.19
N THR A 170 -17.16 -52.21 17.26
CA THR A 170 -17.36 -50.80 16.89
C THR A 170 -18.64 -50.69 16.06
N ALA A 171 -19.76 -50.42 16.72
CA ALA A 171 -21.03 -50.13 16.06
C ALA A 171 -20.89 -48.90 15.14
N PRO A 172 -21.60 -48.84 14.00
CA PRO A 172 -21.59 -47.63 13.18
C PRO A 172 -22.13 -46.47 14.03
N ALA A 173 -21.33 -45.41 14.20
CA ALA A 173 -21.86 -44.14 14.69
C ALA A 173 -22.96 -43.71 13.70
N SER A 174 -24.21 -43.76 14.14
CA SER A 174 -25.39 -43.47 13.34
C SER A 174 -25.26 -42.10 12.68
N ALA A 175 -25.49 -42.08 11.36
CA ALA A 175 -25.51 -40.91 10.51
C ALA A 175 -26.85 -40.16 10.59
#